data_AF-A0A5B7V3X0-F1
#
_entry.id   AF-A0A5B7V3X0-F1
#
_cell.length_a   1.000
_cell.length_b   1.000
_cell.length_c   1.000
_cell.angle_alpha   90.00
_cell.angle_beta   90.00
_cell.angle_gamma   90.00
#
_symmetry.space_group_name_H-M   'P 1'
#
loop_
_entity.id
_entity.type
_entity.pdbx_description
1 polymer ?
#
loop_
_entity_poly.entity_id
_entity_poly.type
_entity_poly.pdbx_seq_one_letter_code
_entity_poly.pdbx_strand_id
1 'polypeptide(L)'
;MPLREPEASEKQPEFGRGNRPEERTGETGKTAGAGDEAPANGEFVVRKYHETIPMDLLFRDAEPAKRPPPRPRHAGAPAPADTARTRRRVPPPRLDKDLFERRGFACSGWWAVLVALLAVAGAAVLVWSGGLVPVRLTELLRLPERSPDGLGVWQWGAVGGCGVVALCALGGLTRGRVGSARVLSLFGRYRGTVRRTGLVWVSPLVPRRRVDVRLRHWRSEPMAAVDARGVELRVVVFVVWRVTDTARALFAVDDHVAYLREQVEAVTARVVSQLPADAFGDLGDDTDAWGGLHDAAETLRDAEAVGESLSRILAAECRAVGIEVFSARPTRIEYAPEIAAAMRRRQIAAIDAQHRDSVITSVLDAVDDTVSRLTRRGLVALDDYERKALVKDLTVAFYTARGNAVDPH
;
A
#
# COMPACT_ATOMS: atom_id res chain seq x y z
N MET A 1 -61.85 -7.20 5.73
CA MET A 1 -61.14 -5.92 5.90
C MET A 1 -59.67 -6.21 6.16
N PRO A 2 -58.81 -6.10 5.15
CA PRO A 2 -57.41 -5.72 5.35
C PRO A 2 -57.17 -4.32 4.78
N LEU A 3 -56.22 -3.65 5.38
CA LEU A 3 -55.99 -2.21 5.32
C LEU A 3 -55.23 -1.79 4.06
N ARG A 4 -55.58 -0.58 3.60
CA ARG A 4 -54.89 0.24 2.60
C ARG A 4 -53.43 0.46 2.97
N GLU A 5 -52.52 0.24 2.02
CA GLU A 5 -51.22 0.93 1.96
C GLU A 5 -51.36 2.16 1.05
N PRO A 6 -50.73 3.30 1.39
CA PRO A 6 -50.76 4.51 0.57
C PRO A 6 -49.55 4.62 -0.38
N GLU A 7 -49.81 5.20 -1.55
CA GLU A 7 -48.82 5.67 -2.52
C GLU A 7 -47.85 6.70 -1.92
N ALA A 8 -46.58 6.62 -2.31
CA ALA A 8 -45.66 7.75 -2.31
C ALA A 8 -44.77 7.70 -3.57
N SER A 9 -44.99 8.71 -4.40
CA SER A 9 -44.22 9.15 -5.57
C SER A 9 -42.86 9.73 -5.16
N GLU A 10 -41.76 9.39 -5.84
CA GLU A 10 -40.77 10.39 -6.31
C GLU A 10 -39.76 9.84 -7.36
N LYS A 11 -39.93 10.33 -8.60
CA LYS A 11 -38.94 10.77 -9.62
C LYS A 11 -37.71 9.90 -9.96
N GLN A 12 -37.75 9.34 -11.17
CA GLN A 12 -36.58 9.10 -12.04
C GLN A 12 -36.48 10.23 -13.07
N PRO A 13 -35.29 10.74 -13.44
CA PRO A 13 -35.13 11.52 -14.65
C PRO A 13 -34.75 10.63 -15.83
N GLU A 14 -35.58 10.69 -16.87
CA GLU A 14 -35.27 10.29 -18.24
C GLU A 14 -34.06 11.08 -18.76
N PHE A 15 -33.13 10.40 -19.44
CA PHE A 15 -32.19 11.06 -20.35
C PHE A 15 -32.30 10.46 -21.74
N GLY A 16 -32.49 11.37 -22.69
CA GLY A 16 -32.98 11.12 -24.03
C GLY A 16 -32.00 10.43 -24.98
N ARG A 17 -32.66 9.75 -25.91
CA ARG A 17 -32.22 9.22 -27.19
C ARG A 17 -31.60 10.32 -28.08
N GLY A 18 -30.52 10.01 -28.79
CA GLY A 18 -30.13 10.75 -30.00
C GLY A 18 -28.64 10.69 -30.37
N ASN A 19 -28.26 9.72 -31.22
CA ASN A 19 -27.73 9.96 -32.56
C ASN A 19 -26.97 8.73 -33.11
N ARG A 20 -27.58 8.12 -34.15
CA ARG A 20 -26.86 7.44 -35.23
C ARG A 20 -26.23 8.50 -36.14
N PRO A 21 -25.25 8.11 -36.95
CA PRO A 21 -25.30 8.52 -38.35
C PRO A 21 -25.25 7.33 -39.31
N GLU A 22 -25.98 7.51 -40.41
CA GLU A 22 -26.12 6.64 -41.56
C GLU A 22 -24.87 6.63 -42.47
N GLU A 23 -24.78 5.57 -43.25
CA GLU A 23 -23.94 5.37 -44.43
C GLU A 23 -24.13 6.47 -45.49
N ARG A 24 -23.02 6.88 -46.13
CA ARG A 24 -22.99 7.26 -47.55
C ARG A 24 -21.66 6.86 -48.20
N THR A 25 -21.76 5.90 -49.12
CA THR A 25 -21.02 5.79 -50.40
C THR A 25 -21.05 7.14 -51.16
N GLY A 26 -20.13 7.57 -52.02
CA GLY A 26 -18.84 7.11 -52.55
C GLY A 26 -18.34 8.19 -53.55
N GLU A 27 -17.15 7.96 -54.13
CA GLU A 27 -16.56 8.61 -55.32
C GLU A 27 -15.65 9.87 -55.22
N THR A 28 -14.33 9.57 -55.25
CA THR A 28 -13.27 10.01 -56.20
C THR A 28 -12.87 11.48 -56.36
N GLY A 29 -11.56 11.75 -56.14
CA GLY A 29 -10.93 13.02 -56.53
C GLY A 29 -9.46 13.27 -56.11
N LYS A 30 -8.56 12.29 -56.31
CA LYS A 30 -7.09 12.35 -56.52
C LYS A 30 -6.35 13.71 -56.28
N THR A 31 -5.39 13.75 -55.35
CA THR A 31 -3.92 13.96 -55.61
C THR A 31 -3.06 14.01 -54.33
N ALA A 32 -1.94 13.26 -54.40
CA ALA A 32 -0.60 13.48 -53.81
C ALA A 32 -0.37 13.43 -52.27
N GLY A 33 0.46 12.46 -51.83
CA GLY A 33 1.21 12.56 -50.57
C GLY A 33 1.65 11.25 -49.93
N ALA A 34 2.79 10.71 -50.40
CA ALA A 34 3.82 9.96 -49.63
C ALA A 34 3.44 8.94 -48.53
N GLY A 35 3.74 7.66 -48.84
CA GLY A 35 4.52 6.77 -47.96
C GLY A 35 3.81 6.07 -46.80
N ASP A 36 3.14 4.95 -47.11
CA ASP A 36 2.55 4.00 -46.16
C ASP A 36 3.51 2.80 -45.98
N GLU A 37 4.00 2.56 -44.77
CA GLU A 37 4.66 1.31 -44.37
C GLU A 37 3.84 0.68 -43.23
N ALA A 38 3.03 -0.31 -43.58
CA ALA A 38 2.40 -1.23 -42.65
C ALA A 38 3.45 -2.22 -42.09
N PRO A 39 3.33 -2.65 -40.82
CA PRO A 39 4.25 -3.64 -40.27
C PRO A 39 3.96 -5.02 -40.88
N ALA A 40 4.91 -5.52 -41.67
CA ALA A 40 4.90 -6.87 -42.20
C ALA A 40 5.04 -7.91 -41.07
N ASN A 41 4.30 -9.01 -41.23
CA ASN A 41 4.39 -10.22 -40.42
C ASN A 41 5.84 -10.67 -40.27
N GLY A 42 6.37 -10.60 -39.04
CA GLY A 42 7.67 -11.14 -38.68
C GLY A 42 7.63 -12.67 -38.65
N GLU A 43 8.14 -13.28 -39.71
CA GLU A 43 8.41 -14.71 -39.82
C GLU A 43 9.41 -15.13 -38.72
N PHE A 44 8.99 -16.00 -37.79
CA PHE A 44 9.88 -16.56 -36.76
C PHE A 44 10.88 -17.52 -37.41
N VAL A 45 12.09 -17.03 -37.69
CA VAL A 45 13.22 -17.87 -38.11
C VAL A 45 13.74 -18.66 -36.90
N VAL A 46 13.26 -19.89 -36.74
CA VAL A 46 13.86 -20.87 -35.83
C VAL A 46 15.22 -21.28 -36.39
N ARG A 47 16.32 -20.72 -35.88
CA ARG A 47 17.66 -21.25 -36.13
C ARG A 47 17.81 -22.59 -35.41
N LYS A 48 17.68 -23.69 -36.13
CA LYS A 48 18.13 -25.02 -35.67
C LYS A 48 19.66 -25.05 -35.74
N TYR A 49 20.33 -25.03 -34.58
CA TYR A 49 21.74 -25.41 -34.50
C TYR A 49 21.84 -26.93 -34.59
N HIS A 50 22.27 -27.45 -35.73
CA HIS A 50 22.87 -28.77 -35.83
C HIS A 50 24.38 -28.57 -35.91
N GLU A 51 25.05 -28.44 -34.76
CA GLU A 51 26.50 -28.65 -34.70
C GLU A 51 26.72 -30.14 -34.42
N THR A 52 26.98 -30.88 -35.49
CA THR A 52 27.50 -32.24 -35.40
C THR A 52 28.96 -32.12 -34.99
N ILE A 53 29.30 -32.49 -33.76
CA ILE A 53 30.69 -32.60 -33.32
C ILE A 53 31.33 -33.72 -34.16
N PRO A 54 32.38 -33.47 -34.97
CA PRO A 54 33.04 -34.53 -35.72
C PRO A 54 33.72 -35.50 -34.74
N MET A 55 33.43 -36.79 -34.88
CA MET A 55 33.88 -37.90 -34.01
C MET A 55 35.41 -38.03 -33.94
N ASP A 56 36.12 -37.43 -34.88
CA ASP A 56 37.57 -37.46 -35.05
C ASP A 56 38.31 -36.63 -33.99
N LEU A 57 37.61 -35.76 -33.26
CA LEU A 57 38.17 -34.99 -32.13
C LEU A 57 38.15 -35.76 -30.80
N LEU A 58 37.44 -36.88 -30.70
CA LEU A 58 37.30 -37.67 -29.46
C LEU A 58 38.42 -38.72 -29.26
N PHE A 59 39.25 -38.99 -30.28
CA PHE A 59 40.23 -40.09 -30.26
C PHE A 59 41.63 -39.71 -30.72
N ARG A 60 42.09 -38.47 -30.46
CA ARG A 60 43.49 -38.12 -30.68
C ARG A 60 44.34 -38.53 -29.49
N ASP A 61 45.10 -39.61 -29.67
CA ASP A 61 46.16 -40.02 -28.75
C ASP A 61 47.16 -38.87 -28.57
N ALA A 62 47.41 -38.50 -27.31
CA ALA A 62 48.28 -37.40 -26.94
C ALA A 62 49.76 -37.74 -27.21
N GLU A 63 50.36 -37.10 -28.21
CA GLU A 63 51.82 -37.04 -28.28
C GLU A 63 52.40 -36.23 -27.11
N PRO A 64 53.55 -36.61 -26.54
CA PRO A 64 54.17 -35.89 -25.45
C PRO A 64 54.68 -34.52 -25.93
N ALA A 65 53.92 -33.47 -25.64
CA ALA A 65 54.28 -32.10 -25.95
C ALA A 65 55.60 -31.68 -25.29
N LYS A 66 56.51 -31.15 -26.11
CA LYS A 66 57.79 -30.52 -25.75
C LYS A 66 57.56 -29.46 -24.65
N ARG A 67 58.32 -29.52 -23.55
CA ARG A 67 58.23 -28.56 -22.43
C ARG A 67 58.40 -27.11 -22.94
N PRO A 68 57.46 -26.19 -22.65
CA PRO A 68 57.64 -24.78 -22.96
C PRO A 68 58.69 -24.16 -22.02
N PRO A 69 59.40 -23.10 -22.43
CA PRO A 69 60.37 -22.41 -21.58
C PRO A 69 59.65 -21.79 -20.37
N PRO A 70 60.34 -21.65 -19.21
CA PRO A 70 59.74 -21.12 -18.00
C PRO A 70 59.34 -19.66 -18.22
N ARG A 71 58.04 -19.37 -18.06
CA ARG A 71 57.51 -18.00 -18.05
C ARG A 71 58.11 -17.24 -16.86
N PRO A 72 58.45 -15.94 -17.01
CA PRO A 72 58.89 -15.13 -15.89
C PRO A 72 57.78 -15.10 -14.82
N ARG A 73 58.18 -15.30 -13.56
CA ARG A 73 57.30 -15.18 -12.40
C ARG A 73 56.75 -13.75 -12.34
N HIS A 74 55.54 -13.55 -12.85
CA HIS A 74 54.76 -12.38 -12.47
C HIS A 74 54.34 -12.54 -11.02
N ALA A 75 54.79 -11.60 -10.19
CA ALA A 75 54.43 -11.49 -8.80
C ALA A 75 52.90 -11.44 -8.63
N GLY A 76 52.39 -12.29 -7.74
CA GLY A 76 51.07 -12.18 -7.13
C GLY A 76 49.90 -11.93 -8.08
N ALA A 77 49.41 -12.97 -8.75
CA ALA A 77 48.00 -12.96 -9.16
C ALA A 77 47.16 -12.95 -7.87
N PRO A 78 46.27 -11.97 -7.65
CA PRO A 78 45.33 -12.07 -6.54
C PRO A 78 44.45 -13.30 -6.79
N ALA A 79 44.18 -14.05 -5.73
CA ALA A 79 43.24 -15.18 -5.73
C ALA A 79 41.95 -14.79 -6.46
N PRO A 80 41.22 -15.74 -7.10
CA PRO A 80 39.92 -15.43 -7.68
C PRO A 80 39.08 -14.81 -6.58
N ALA A 81 38.87 -13.50 -6.69
CA ALA A 81 38.07 -12.77 -5.74
C ALA A 81 36.71 -13.45 -5.78
N ASP A 82 36.32 -13.97 -4.63
CA ASP A 82 34.99 -14.46 -4.35
C ASP A 82 34.03 -13.32 -4.72
N THR A 83 33.59 -13.27 -5.98
CA THR A 83 32.58 -12.32 -6.45
C THR A 83 31.23 -12.81 -5.95
N ALA A 84 31.13 -13.06 -4.65
CA ALA A 84 29.95 -12.68 -3.91
C ALA A 84 29.71 -11.23 -4.31
N ARG A 85 28.80 -11.02 -5.27
CA ARG A 85 28.23 -9.72 -5.56
C ARG A 85 27.64 -9.26 -4.24
N THR A 86 28.44 -8.62 -3.41
CA THR A 86 28.00 -7.82 -2.29
C THR A 86 27.06 -6.83 -2.94
N ARG A 87 25.75 -7.12 -2.86
CA ARG A 87 24.68 -6.20 -3.24
C ARG A 87 25.08 -4.91 -2.56
N ARG A 88 25.62 -3.98 -3.34
CA ARG A 88 26.14 -2.71 -2.83
C ARG A 88 24.91 -2.03 -2.29
N ARG A 89 24.66 -2.15 -0.98
CA ARG A 89 23.51 -1.54 -0.33
C ARG A 89 23.71 -0.05 -0.57
N VAL A 90 22.97 0.50 -1.53
CA VAL A 90 22.96 1.94 -1.75
C VAL A 90 22.56 2.52 -0.39
N PRO A 91 23.43 3.30 0.25
CA PRO A 91 23.09 3.86 1.54
C PRO A 91 21.80 4.66 1.37
N PRO A 92 20.83 4.53 2.29
CA PRO A 92 19.58 5.26 2.18
C PRO A 92 19.88 6.76 2.04
N PRO A 93 19.05 7.51 1.31
CA PRO A 93 19.22 8.95 1.17
C PRO A 93 19.37 9.56 2.57
N ARG A 94 20.37 10.43 2.73
CA ARG A 94 20.62 11.11 4.00
C ARG A 94 19.46 12.07 4.24
N LEU A 95 18.49 11.64 5.04
CA LEU A 95 17.46 12.52 5.57
C LEU A 95 18.12 13.65 6.35
N ASP A 96 17.65 14.89 6.14
CA ASP A 96 18.08 16.05 6.89
C ASP A 96 17.88 15.80 8.38
N LYS A 97 18.99 15.51 9.08
CA LYS A 97 18.98 15.16 10.50
C LYS A 97 18.45 16.30 11.37
N ASP A 98 18.52 17.53 10.87
CA ASP A 98 18.07 18.75 11.55
C ASP A 98 16.55 18.95 11.49
N LEU A 99 15.87 18.21 10.61
CA LEU A 99 14.44 18.33 10.38
C LEU A 99 13.69 17.39 11.32
N PHE A 100 13.59 17.81 12.58
CA PHE A 100 12.81 17.12 13.60
C PHE A 100 11.89 18.10 14.32
N GLU A 101 10.78 17.57 14.85
CA GLU A 101 9.81 18.39 15.55
C GLU A 101 10.40 19.06 16.81
N ARG A 102 10.36 20.40 16.85
CA ARG A 102 10.76 21.21 18.00
C ARG A 102 9.54 21.91 18.58
N ARG A 103 9.41 21.94 19.91
CA ARG A 103 8.32 22.68 20.56
C ARG A 103 8.44 24.18 20.25
N GLY A 104 7.42 24.72 19.58
CA GLY A 104 7.33 26.14 19.28
C GLY A 104 7.01 26.97 20.52
N PHE A 105 7.43 28.23 20.51
CA PHE A 105 7.11 29.18 21.56
C PHE A 105 5.60 29.49 21.54
N ALA A 106 4.89 29.09 22.60
CA ALA A 106 3.47 29.33 22.76
C ALA A 106 3.15 29.61 24.24
N CYS A 107 2.55 30.77 24.48
CA CYS A 107 2.09 31.17 25.82
C CYS A 107 0.63 30.76 26.02
N SER A 108 0.18 30.69 27.28
CA SER A 108 -1.26 30.55 27.54
C SER A 108 -1.96 31.78 26.95
N GLY A 109 -3.08 31.57 26.27
CA GLY A 109 -3.84 32.66 25.67
C GLY A 109 -4.40 33.62 26.72
N TRP A 110 -4.57 33.16 27.95
CA TRP A 110 -4.98 33.98 29.08
C TRP A 110 -4.02 35.13 29.37
N TRP A 111 -2.71 34.93 29.21
CA TRP A 111 -1.75 36.04 29.34
C TRP A 111 -1.96 37.11 28.27
N ALA A 112 -2.27 36.70 27.03
CA ALA A 112 -2.57 37.66 25.97
C ALA A 112 -3.89 38.41 26.23
N VAL A 113 -4.90 37.73 26.77
CA VAL A 113 -6.15 38.38 27.20
C VAL A 113 -5.89 39.39 28.32
N LEU A 114 -5.08 39.02 29.32
CA LEU A 114 -4.72 39.91 30.44
C LEU A 114 -3.96 41.14 29.93
N VAL A 115 -2.98 40.95 29.04
CA VAL A 115 -2.23 42.06 28.43
C VAL A 115 -3.14 42.96 27.60
N ALA A 116 -4.06 42.39 26.82
CA ALA A 116 -5.03 43.16 26.06
C ALA A 116 -5.94 43.98 26.97
N LEU A 117 -6.44 43.38 28.06
CA LEU A 117 -7.27 44.08 29.06
C LEU A 117 -6.51 45.21 29.76
N LEU A 118 -5.26 44.98 30.17
CA LEU A 118 -4.41 46.02 30.77
C LEU A 118 -4.10 47.14 29.78
N ALA A 119 -3.87 46.82 28.50
CA ALA A 119 -3.61 47.82 27.46
C ALA A 119 -4.86 48.68 27.20
N VAL A 120 -6.05 48.07 27.14
CA VAL A 120 -7.32 48.79 26.99
C VAL A 120 -7.62 49.64 28.22
N ALA A 121 -7.40 49.12 29.43
CA ALA A 121 -7.56 49.88 30.67
C ALA A 121 -6.59 51.06 30.74
N GLY A 122 -5.32 50.87 30.35
CA GLY A 122 -4.33 51.94 30.27
C GLY A 122 -4.72 53.03 29.27
N ALA A 123 -5.20 52.64 28.08
CA ALA A 123 -5.72 53.59 27.11
C ALA A 123 -6.93 54.37 27.65
N ALA A 124 -7.85 53.70 28.35
CA ALA A 124 -9.01 54.35 28.96
C ALA A 124 -8.63 55.35 30.05
N VAL A 125 -7.65 55.01 30.90
CA VAL A 125 -7.10 55.93 31.92
C VAL A 125 -6.42 57.13 31.27
N LEU A 126 -5.67 56.93 30.18
CA LEU A 126 -5.02 58.02 29.45
C LEU A 126 -6.05 58.96 28.81
N VAL A 127 -7.09 58.42 28.17
CA VAL A 127 -8.20 59.20 27.59
C VAL A 127 -8.97 59.95 28.68
N TRP A 128 -9.18 59.32 29.84
CA TRP A 128 -9.80 59.98 31.00
C TRP A 128 -8.91 61.10 31.57
N SER A 129 -7.59 60.89 31.63
CA SER A 129 -6.65 61.92 32.09
C SER A 129 -6.57 63.14 31.18
N GLY A 130 -6.86 62.98 29.88
CA GLY A 130 -6.91 64.08 28.90
C GLY A 130 -8.27 64.78 28.77
N GLY A 131 -9.26 64.43 29.61
CA GLY A 131 -10.58 65.08 29.62
C GLY A 131 -11.49 64.74 28.43
N LEU A 132 -11.19 63.68 27.66
CA LEU A 132 -11.91 63.28 26.45
C LEU A 132 -13.00 62.23 26.67
N VAL A 133 -13.49 62.09 27.91
CA VAL A 133 -14.59 61.15 28.21
C VAL A 133 -15.91 61.74 27.70
N PRO A 134 -16.72 61.00 26.93
CA PRO A 134 -18.04 61.44 26.53
C PRO A 134 -18.87 61.84 27.75
N VAL A 135 -19.53 63.00 27.72
CA VAL A 135 -20.34 63.57 28.82
C VAL A 135 -21.36 62.56 29.39
N ARG A 136 -21.89 61.66 28.55
CA ARG A 136 -22.81 60.59 28.95
C ARG A 136 -22.19 59.55 29.90
N LEU A 137 -20.89 59.30 29.80
CA LEU A 137 -20.17 58.33 30.65
C LEU A 137 -19.75 58.95 31.98
N THR A 138 -19.42 60.24 32.02
CA THR A 138 -19.08 60.96 33.24
C THR A 138 -20.30 61.15 34.14
N GLU A 139 -21.47 61.44 33.55
CA GLU A 139 -22.76 61.50 34.26
C GLU A 139 -23.16 60.13 34.84
N LEU A 140 -22.94 59.04 34.09
CA LEU A 140 -23.32 57.69 34.52
C LEU A 140 -22.42 57.12 35.64
N LEU A 141 -21.11 57.40 35.58
CA LEU A 141 -20.12 56.87 36.55
C LEU A 141 -19.77 57.84 37.70
N ARG A 142 -20.38 59.04 37.76
CA ARG A 142 -20.09 60.10 38.76
C ARG A 142 -18.58 60.39 38.90
N LEU A 143 -17.87 60.47 37.78
CA LEU A 143 -16.44 60.80 37.78
C LEU A 143 -16.25 62.31 37.99
N PRO A 144 -15.22 62.74 38.74
CA PRO A 144 -14.94 64.17 38.96
C PRO A 144 -14.70 64.87 37.61
N GLU A 145 -15.44 65.96 37.36
CA GLU A 145 -15.27 66.80 36.17
C GLU A 145 -13.88 67.42 36.16
N ARG A 146 -13.07 67.04 35.16
CA ARG A 146 -11.77 67.67 34.88
C ARG A 146 -11.91 68.55 33.64
N SER A 147 -11.29 69.73 33.67
CA SER A 147 -11.24 70.64 32.52
C SER A 147 -10.55 69.96 31.33
N PRO A 148 -11.11 70.03 30.11
CA PRO A 148 -10.53 69.41 28.93
C PRO A 148 -9.34 70.22 28.43
N ASP A 149 -8.14 69.90 28.92
CA ASP A 149 -6.88 70.48 28.44
C ASP A 149 -6.47 69.93 27.06
N GLY A 150 -7.20 68.94 26.55
CA GLY A 150 -6.88 68.22 25.31
C GLY A 150 -5.76 67.19 25.52
N LEU A 151 -5.67 66.22 24.60
CA LEU A 151 -4.60 65.22 24.63
C LEU A 151 -3.31 65.82 24.05
N GLY A 152 -2.24 65.86 24.84
CA GLY A 152 -0.90 66.21 24.35
C GLY A 152 -0.37 65.18 23.34
N VAL A 153 0.58 65.59 22.48
CA VAL A 153 1.17 64.73 21.43
C VAL A 153 1.71 63.40 21.99
N TRP A 154 2.32 63.43 23.18
CA TRP A 154 2.82 62.21 23.83
C TRP A 154 1.70 61.28 24.32
N GLN A 155 0.56 61.82 24.76
CA GLN A 155 -0.60 61.02 25.20
C GLN A 155 -1.26 60.31 24.00
N TRP A 156 -1.36 60.96 22.85
CA TRP A 156 -1.79 60.30 21.60
C TRP A 156 -0.86 59.15 21.21
N GLY A 157 0.45 59.35 21.32
CA GLY A 157 1.44 58.30 21.10
C GLY A 157 1.26 57.12 22.07
N ALA A 158 1.01 57.40 23.35
CA ALA A 158 0.78 56.38 24.37
C ALA A 158 -0.50 55.57 24.11
N VAL A 159 -1.61 56.23 23.76
CA VAL A 159 -2.87 55.56 23.40
C VAL A 159 -2.70 54.70 22.14
N GLY A 160 -2.01 55.21 21.12
CA GLY A 160 -1.64 54.44 19.93
C GLY A 160 -0.81 53.21 20.27
N GLY A 161 0.20 53.36 21.14
CA GLY A 161 1.02 52.25 21.64
C GLY A 161 0.19 51.18 22.36
N CYS A 162 -0.71 51.58 23.26
CA CYS A 162 -1.64 50.67 23.92
C CYS A 162 -2.55 49.94 22.91
N GLY A 163 -3.05 50.64 21.89
CA GLY A 163 -3.84 50.05 20.81
C GLY A 163 -3.07 48.99 20.02
N VAL A 164 -1.81 49.25 19.67
CA VAL A 164 -0.94 48.29 18.98
C VAL A 164 -0.67 47.06 19.86
N VAL A 165 -0.40 47.26 21.15
CA VAL A 165 -0.19 46.14 22.09
C VAL A 165 -1.45 45.28 22.21
N ALA A 166 -2.62 45.90 22.35
CA ALA A 166 -3.90 45.19 22.39
C ALA A 166 -4.15 44.41 21.08
N LEU A 167 -3.88 45.02 19.93
CA LEU A 167 -4.04 44.39 18.62
C LEU A 167 -3.10 43.19 18.44
N CYS A 168 -1.83 43.30 18.83
CA CYS A 168 -0.87 42.19 18.76
C CYS A 168 -1.22 41.07 19.75
N ALA A 169 -1.69 41.42 20.95
CA ALA A 169 -2.14 40.45 21.95
C ALA A 169 -3.37 39.68 21.46
N LEU A 170 -4.38 40.38 20.94
CA LEU A 170 -5.63 39.76 20.45
C LEU A 170 -5.42 39.02 19.12
N GLY A 171 -4.68 39.59 18.18
CA GLY A 171 -4.42 39.00 16.86
C GLY A 171 -3.59 37.71 16.93
N GLY A 172 -2.81 37.53 18.01
CA GLY A 172 -2.06 36.30 18.24
C GLY A 172 -2.88 35.15 18.83
N LEU A 173 -4.09 35.42 19.35
CA LEU A 173 -4.93 34.40 19.99
C LEU A 173 -5.41 33.35 18.99
N THR A 174 -5.34 32.09 19.40
CA THR A 174 -5.85 30.98 18.62
C THR A 174 -6.37 29.87 19.51
N ARG A 175 -7.41 29.18 19.04
CA ARG A 175 -8.00 28.05 19.76
C ARG A 175 -7.33 26.74 19.37
N GLY A 176 -6.48 26.19 20.23
CA GLY A 176 -5.94 24.84 20.10
C GLY A 176 -7.05 23.78 20.16
N ARG A 177 -7.18 22.98 19.10
CA ARG A 177 -8.07 21.81 19.06
C ARG A 177 -7.28 20.55 19.36
N VAL A 178 -7.90 19.62 20.09
CA VAL A 178 -7.33 18.28 20.38
C VAL A 178 -7.00 17.55 19.08
N GLY A 179 -5.86 16.89 19.03
CA GLY A 179 -5.41 16.13 17.87
C GLY A 179 -4.99 16.97 16.67
N SER A 180 -4.81 18.29 16.80
CA SER A 180 -4.20 19.09 15.74
C SER A 180 -2.97 19.84 16.24
N ALA A 181 -1.94 19.87 15.40
CA ALA A 181 -0.74 20.63 15.62
C ALA A 181 -0.72 21.86 14.71
N ARG A 182 -0.12 22.95 15.16
CA ARG A 182 0.20 24.10 14.32
C ARG A 182 1.69 24.19 14.12
N VAL A 183 2.11 24.14 12.87
CA VAL A 183 3.50 24.29 12.45
C VAL A 183 3.74 25.77 12.17
N LEU A 184 4.79 26.31 12.79
CA LEU A 184 5.18 27.71 12.69
C LEU A 184 6.41 27.81 11.79
N SER A 185 6.27 28.52 10.69
CA SER A 185 7.36 28.83 9.76
C SER A 185 7.42 30.32 9.52
N LEU A 186 8.61 30.91 9.44
CA LEU A 186 8.77 32.33 9.11
C LEU A 186 9.98 32.48 8.19
N PHE A 187 9.80 33.15 7.05
CA PHE A 187 10.85 33.35 6.03
C PHE A 187 11.59 32.06 5.65
N GLY A 188 10.85 30.97 5.40
CA GLY A 188 11.44 29.67 5.04
C GLY A 188 12.10 28.90 6.19
N ARG A 189 12.21 29.46 7.40
CA ARG A 189 12.76 28.78 8.56
C ARG A 189 11.67 28.17 9.44
N TYR A 190 11.82 26.91 9.80
CA TYR A 190 11.00 26.24 10.80
C TYR A 190 11.30 26.82 12.20
N ARG A 191 10.27 27.34 12.90
CA ARG A 191 10.40 27.91 14.25
C ARG A 191 9.86 26.99 15.35
N GLY A 192 9.13 25.94 14.99
CA GLY A 192 8.60 24.97 15.94
C GLY A 192 7.13 24.63 15.71
N THR A 193 6.61 23.71 16.51
CA THR A 193 5.22 23.24 16.49
C THR A 193 4.53 23.43 17.81
N VAL A 194 3.26 23.81 17.76
CA VAL A 194 2.41 24.02 18.92
C VAL A 194 1.32 22.96 18.93
N ARG A 195 1.40 22.04 19.90
CA ARG A 195 0.39 20.99 20.17
C ARG A 195 -0.53 21.32 21.36
N ARG A 196 -0.35 22.47 22.00
CA ARG A 196 -1.15 22.87 23.17
C ARG A 196 -2.62 23.01 22.81
N THR A 197 -3.48 22.46 23.67
CA THR A 197 -4.93 22.58 23.59
C THR A 197 -5.40 23.82 24.36
N GLY A 198 -6.63 24.27 24.09
CA GLY A 198 -7.21 25.44 24.76
C GLY A 198 -6.85 26.76 24.08
N LEU A 199 -6.96 27.86 24.81
CA LEU A 199 -6.62 29.19 24.29
C LEU A 199 -5.10 29.36 24.32
N VAL A 200 -4.49 29.58 23.17
CA VAL A 200 -3.03 29.69 23.01
C VAL A 200 -2.72 30.99 22.30
N TRP A 201 -1.67 31.67 22.73
CA TRP A 201 -1.15 32.83 22.01
C TRP A 201 0.10 32.44 21.22
N VAL A 202 0.08 32.79 19.93
CA VAL A 202 1.19 32.64 19.00
C VAL A 202 1.40 34.00 18.33
N SER A 203 2.64 34.34 17.99
CA SER A 203 2.92 35.60 17.29
C SER A 203 2.03 35.73 16.03
N PRO A 204 1.33 36.87 15.83
CA PRO A 204 0.45 37.09 14.67
C PRO A 204 1.23 37.19 13.35
N LEU A 205 2.52 37.53 13.41
CA LEU A 205 3.38 37.70 12.24
C LEU A 205 3.87 36.38 11.64
N VAL A 206 3.65 35.25 12.32
CA VAL A 206 4.15 33.94 11.89
C VAL A 206 3.02 33.17 11.20
N PRO A 207 3.15 32.84 9.90
CA PRO A 207 2.16 32.00 9.23
C PRO A 207 2.11 30.62 9.88
N ARG A 208 0.89 30.08 9.97
CA ARG A 208 0.57 28.89 10.76
C ARG A 208 -0.08 27.87 9.84
N ARG A 209 0.57 26.73 9.64
CA ARG A 209 -0.04 25.60 8.92
C ARG A 209 -0.59 24.60 9.93
N ARG A 210 -1.83 24.16 9.71
CA ARG A 210 -2.47 23.17 10.58
C ARG A 210 -2.22 21.78 10.04
N VAL A 211 -1.74 20.89 10.90
CA VAL A 211 -1.55 19.48 10.61
C VAL A 211 -2.41 18.68 11.56
N ASP A 212 -3.13 17.71 11.03
CA ASP A 212 -3.89 16.77 11.85
C ASP A 212 -2.97 15.64 12.29
N VAL A 213 -2.91 15.42 13.60
CA VAL A 213 -2.07 14.38 14.22
C VAL A 213 -2.91 13.25 14.80
N ARG A 214 -4.21 13.23 14.49
CA ARG A 214 -5.13 12.15 14.85
C ARG A 214 -4.80 10.88 14.07
N LEU A 215 -5.22 9.76 14.65
CA LEU A 215 -5.25 8.48 13.97
C LEU A 215 -6.19 8.57 12.77
N ARG A 216 -5.70 8.11 11.62
CA ARG A 216 -6.41 8.11 10.35
C ARG A 216 -6.31 6.73 9.73
N HIS A 217 -7.29 6.42 8.89
CA HIS A 217 -7.24 5.26 8.03
C HIS A 217 -7.18 5.72 6.57
N TRP A 218 -6.54 4.91 5.74
CA TRP A 218 -6.58 5.05 4.31
C TRP A 218 -6.77 3.67 3.69
N ARG A 219 -7.59 3.61 2.64
CA ARG A 219 -7.84 2.40 1.86
C ARG A 219 -7.40 2.68 0.43
N SER A 220 -6.62 1.78 -0.14
CA SER A 220 -6.22 1.87 -1.54
C SER A 220 -7.38 1.53 -2.48
N GLU A 221 -7.28 2.02 -3.70
CA GLU A 221 -8.00 1.41 -4.82
C GLU A 221 -7.36 0.04 -5.14
N PRO A 222 -8.04 -0.84 -5.90
CA PRO A 222 -7.45 -2.08 -6.37
C PRO A 222 -6.21 -1.80 -7.23
N MET A 223 -5.03 -2.17 -6.73
CA MET A 223 -3.76 -2.01 -7.45
C MET A 223 -3.37 -3.31 -8.12
N ALA A 224 -2.79 -3.21 -9.32
CA ALA A 224 -2.25 -4.35 -10.04
C ALA A 224 -0.90 -4.75 -9.42
N ALA A 225 -0.75 -6.03 -9.11
CA ALA A 225 0.49 -6.60 -8.61
C ALA A 225 0.71 -7.97 -9.24
N VAL A 226 1.94 -8.45 -9.25
CA VAL A 226 2.29 -9.75 -9.81
C VAL A 226 2.90 -10.60 -8.71
N ASP A 227 2.45 -11.85 -8.59
CA ASP A 227 2.97 -12.80 -7.61
C ASP A 227 4.35 -13.35 -8.01
N ALA A 228 4.95 -14.18 -7.15
CA ALA A 228 6.24 -14.81 -7.44
C ALA A 228 6.26 -15.71 -8.69
N ARG A 229 5.08 -16.17 -9.16
CA ARG A 229 4.93 -17.06 -10.33
C ARG A 229 4.53 -16.30 -11.59
N GLY A 230 4.44 -14.97 -11.56
CA GLY A 230 4.07 -14.15 -12.71
C GLY A 230 2.55 -14.03 -12.91
N VAL A 231 1.72 -14.47 -11.96
CA VAL A 231 0.27 -14.35 -12.02
C VAL A 231 -0.16 -12.95 -11.61
N GLU A 232 -0.97 -12.29 -12.43
CA GLU A 232 -1.50 -10.98 -12.12
C GLU A 232 -2.62 -11.04 -11.07
N LEU A 233 -2.48 -10.18 -10.08
CA LEU A 233 -3.36 -10.03 -8.94
C LEU A 233 -3.85 -8.58 -8.83
N ARG A 234 -5.02 -8.41 -8.23
CA ARG A 234 -5.55 -7.14 -7.75
C ARG A 234 -5.54 -7.15 -6.22
N VAL A 235 -4.83 -6.21 -5.65
CA VAL A 235 -4.66 -6.10 -4.19
C VAL A 235 -5.31 -4.82 -3.68
N VAL A 236 -6.02 -4.91 -2.56
CA VAL A 236 -6.53 -3.74 -1.83
C VAL A 236 -5.94 -3.74 -0.45
N VAL A 237 -5.29 -2.65 -0.07
CA VAL A 237 -4.61 -2.50 1.22
C VAL A 237 -5.33 -1.46 2.08
N PHE A 238 -5.47 -1.77 3.36
CA PHE A 238 -6.00 -0.85 4.36
C PHE A 238 -4.88 -0.50 5.35
N VAL A 239 -4.66 0.78 5.57
CA VAL A 239 -3.56 1.31 6.36
C VAL A 239 -4.08 2.21 7.46
N VAL A 240 -3.64 1.97 8.70
CA VAL A 240 -3.90 2.80 9.87
C VAL A 240 -2.62 3.55 10.23
N TRP A 241 -2.70 4.88 10.26
CA TRP A 241 -1.52 5.73 10.39
C TRP A 241 -1.83 7.05 11.10
N ARG A 242 -0.78 7.75 11.54
CA ARG A 242 -0.86 9.13 12.05
C ARG A 242 0.41 9.92 11.74
N VAL A 243 0.32 11.25 11.83
CA VAL A 243 1.50 12.11 11.79
C VAL A 243 2.11 12.22 13.19
N THR A 244 3.34 11.73 13.34
CA THR A 244 4.09 11.77 14.60
C THR A 244 5.08 12.92 14.63
N ASP A 245 5.79 13.20 13.53
CA ASP A 245 6.64 14.39 13.37
C ASP A 245 6.04 15.32 12.31
N THR A 246 5.52 16.45 12.78
CA THR A 246 4.83 17.44 11.93
C THR A 246 5.77 18.35 11.15
N ALA A 247 7.04 18.44 11.54
CA ALA A 247 8.05 19.15 10.75
C ALA A 247 8.40 18.32 9.51
N ARG A 248 8.71 17.04 9.72
CA ARG A 248 9.03 16.11 8.61
C ARG A 248 7.85 15.97 7.65
N ALA A 249 6.64 15.82 8.16
CA ALA A 249 5.46 15.64 7.32
C ALA A 249 5.10 16.85 6.43
N LEU A 250 5.66 18.04 6.71
CA LEU A 250 5.42 19.25 5.92
C LEU A 250 6.63 19.72 5.10
N PHE A 251 7.85 19.36 5.50
CA PHE A 251 9.07 19.87 4.87
C PHE A 251 9.97 18.78 4.29
N ALA A 252 9.79 17.51 4.65
CA ALA A 252 10.54 16.41 4.03
C ALA A 252 9.95 16.01 2.67
N VAL A 253 8.63 16.21 2.49
CA VAL A 253 7.88 15.91 1.26
C VAL A 253 6.80 16.97 1.03
N ASP A 254 6.37 17.12 -0.23
CA ASP A 254 5.33 18.08 -0.61
C ASP A 254 3.96 17.71 -0.03
N ASP A 255 3.53 16.45 -0.22
CA ASP A 255 2.32 15.89 0.38
C ASP A 255 2.60 14.52 1.00
N HIS A 256 2.59 14.48 2.34
CA HIS A 256 2.79 13.26 3.12
C HIS A 256 1.70 12.21 2.89
N VAL A 257 0.47 12.63 2.53
CA VAL A 257 -0.60 11.68 2.20
C VAL A 257 -0.31 11.03 0.86
N ALA A 258 0.04 11.81 -0.17
CA ALA A 258 0.41 11.27 -1.47
C ALA A 258 1.63 10.33 -1.37
N TYR A 259 2.66 10.75 -0.63
CA TYR A 259 3.83 9.91 -0.35
C TYR A 259 3.45 8.55 0.29
N LEU A 260 2.56 8.55 1.29
CA LEU A 260 2.09 7.30 1.89
C LEU A 260 1.41 6.40 0.86
N ARG A 261 0.61 6.95 -0.06
CA ARG A 261 -0.09 6.17 -1.09
C ARG A 261 0.90 5.51 -2.05
N GLU A 262 1.86 6.27 -2.54
CA GLU A 262 2.92 5.80 -3.43
C GLU A 262 3.76 4.70 -2.76
N GLN A 263 4.12 4.89 -1.48
CA GLN A 263 4.86 3.86 -0.74
C GLN A 263 4.03 2.60 -0.50
N VAL A 264 2.72 2.73 -0.23
CA VAL A 264 1.86 1.54 -0.11
C VAL A 264 1.82 0.78 -1.42
N GLU A 265 1.70 1.44 -2.56
CA GLU A 265 1.73 0.79 -3.86
C GLU A 265 3.07 0.08 -4.13
N ALA A 266 4.18 0.80 -3.95
CA ALA A 266 5.52 0.25 -4.16
C ALA A 266 5.85 -0.94 -3.24
N VAL A 267 5.52 -0.82 -1.95
CA VAL A 267 5.76 -1.88 -0.96
C VAL A 267 4.83 -3.07 -1.21
N THR A 268 3.59 -2.84 -1.61
CA THR A 268 2.66 -3.92 -1.95
C THR A 268 3.15 -4.72 -3.14
N ALA A 269 3.53 -4.07 -4.24
CA ALA A 269 4.12 -4.74 -5.39
C ALA A 269 5.36 -5.56 -4.99
N ARG A 270 6.22 -4.99 -4.15
CA ARG A 270 7.42 -5.67 -3.64
C ARG A 270 7.10 -6.90 -2.80
N VAL A 271 6.17 -6.83 -1.86
CA VAL A 271 5.82 -7.97 -0.98
C VAL A 271 5.09 -9.06 -1.77
N VAL A 272 4.15 -8.66 -2.63
CA VAL A 272 3.35 -9.59 -3.45
C VAL A 272 4.23 -10.38 -4.41
N SER A 273 5.24 -9.75 -5.02
CA SER A 273 6.17 -10.43 -5.94
C SER A 273 7.09 -11.49 -5.31
N GLN A 274 7.16 -11.55 -3.97
CA GLN A 274 8.03 -12.50 -3.27
C GLN A 274 7.31 -13.79 -2.89
N LEU A 275 5.97 -13.79 -2.87
CA LEU A 275 5.15 -14.89 -2.40
C LEU A 275 4.26 -15.40 -3.54
N PRO A 276 4.08 -16.71 -3.71
CA PRO A 276 3.11 -17.24 -4.64
C PRO A 276 1.68 -16.91 -4.15
N ALA A 277 0.76 -16.70 -5.10
CA ALA A 277 -0.66 -16.47 -4.77
C ALA A 277 -1.24 -17.64 -3.97
N ASP A 278 -1.00 -18.86 -4.47
CA ASP A 278 -1.54 -20.11 -3.94
C ASP A 278 -0.49 -21.22 -3.95
N ALA A 279 -0.66 -22.24 -3.11
CA ALA A 279 0.22 -23.41 -3.05
C ALA A 279 0.00 -24.44 -4.18
N PHE A 280 -0.94 -24.22 -5.11
CA PHE A 280 -1.35 -25.22 -6.12
C PHE A 280 -0.24 -25.75 -7.05
N GLY A 281 0.91 -25.07 -7.15
CA GLY A 281 2.05 -25.52 -7.95
C GLY A 281 2.95 -26.56 -7.28
N ASP A 282 2.89 -26.71 -5.95
CA ASP A 282 3.77 -27.61 -5.19
C ASP A 282 3.12 -28.98 -4.91
N LEU A 283 1.84 -29.16 -5.27
CA LEU A 283 1.13 -30.44 -5.12
C LEU A 283 1.39 -31.44 -6.26
N GLY A 284 2.29 -31.13 -7.19
CA GLY A 284 2.51 -31.90 -8.42
C GLY A 284 3.92 -32.44 -8.61
N ASP A 285 4.78 -32.35 -7.61
CA ASP A 285 6.07 -33.05 -7.61
C ASP A 285 5.99 -34.14 -6.55
N ASP A 286 5.96 -35.41 -6.98
CA ASP A 286 5.82 -36.62 -6.18
C ASP A 286 7.05 -36.90 -5.28
N THR A 287 7.77 -35.87 -4.85
CA THR A 287 8.77 -35.94 -3.78
C THR A 287 8.10 -35.50 -2.49
N ASP A 288 7.41 -36.46 -1.87
CA ASP A 288 7.40 -36.73 -0.42
C ASP A 288 6.07 -37.33 0.03
N ALA A 289 5.77 -38.52 -0.50
CA ALA A 289 4.74 -39.43 0.02
C ALA A 289 5.09 -40.02 1.41
N TRP A 290 5.98 -39.37 2.17
CA TRP A 290 6.34 -39.78 3.53
C TRP A 290 6.40 -38.58 4.48
N GLY A 291 5.23 -38.11 4.90
CA GLY A 291 4.99 -37.61 6.26
C GLY A 291 5.99 -36.59 6.81
N GLY A 292 6.54 -35.72 5.96
CA GLY A 292 7.28 -34.55 6.38
C GLY A 292 6.29 -33.45 6.69
N LEU A 293 6.38 -32.87 7.89
CA LEU A 293 5.87 -31.55 8.21
C LEU A 293 6.52 -30.54 7.23
N HIS A 294 6.04 -30.47 5.99
CA HIS A 294 6.49 -29.46 5.06
C HIS A 294 6.04 -28.12 5.60
N ASP A 295 7.05 -27.33 5.95
CA ASP A 295 6.98 -25.90 6.16
C ASP A 295 6.06 -25.34 5.07
N ALA A 296 4.81 -25.02 5.44
CA ALA A 296 3.80 -24.62 4.49
C ALA A 296 4.34 -23.35 3.81
N ALA A 297 4.77 -23.48 2.55
CA ALA A 297 5.41 -22.40 1.82
C ALA A 297 4.55 -21.14 2.00
N GLU A 298 5.15 -20.07 2.54
CA GLU A 298 4.42 -18.84 2.85
C GLU A 298 3.74 -18.35 1.57
N THR A 299 2.41 -18.24 1.59
CA THR A 299 1.62 -17.82 0.42
C THR A 299 0.88 -16.53 0.73
N LEU A 300 0.41 -15.86 -0.32
CA LEU A 300 -0.42 -14.66 -0.17
C LEU A 300 -1.78 -14.93 0.50
N ARG A 301 -2.14 -16.21 0.73
CA ARG A 301 -3.33 -16.57 1.52
C ARG A 301 -3.17 -16.33 3.01
N ASP A 302 -1.95 -16.33 3.53
CA ASP A 302 -1.69 -15.90 4.90
C ASP A 302 -1.69 -14.37 4.97
N ALA A 303 -2.90 -13.80 5.07
CA ALA A 303 -3.11 -12.37 5.11
C ALA A 303 -2.48 -11.70 6.36
N GLU A 304 -2.26 -12.44 7.45
CA GLU A 304 -1.62 -11.89 8.65
C GLU A 304 -0.11 -11.77 8.45
N ALA A 305 0.54 -12.80 7.90
CA ALA A 305 1.97 -12.76 7.58
C ALA A 305 2.29 -11.65 6.55
N VAL A 306 1.48 -11.56 5.49
CA VAL A 306 1.58 -10.48 4.50
C VAL A 306 1.36 -9.12 5.15
N GLY A 307 0.34 -9.00 6.01
CA GLY A 307 0.05 -7.77 6.76
C GLY A 307 1.20 -7.33 7.68
N GLU A 308 1.83 -8.27 8.38
CA GLU A 308 2.99 -7.97 9.23
C GLU A 308 4.18 -7.48 8.41
N SER A 309 4.47 -8.16 7.29
CA SER A 309 5.53 -7.76 6.36
C SER A 309 5.30 -6.36 5.79
N LEU A 310 4.09 -6.08 5.29
CA LEU A 310 3.69 -4.75 4.81
C LEU A 310 3.83 -3.70 5.90
N SER A 311 3.31 -3.97 7.10
CA SER A 311 3.35 -3.04 8.24
C SER A 311 4.78 -2.70 8.62
N ARG A 312 5.65 -3.71 8.69
CA ARG A 312 7.07 -3.56 9.06
C ARG A 312 7.83 -2.71 8.06
N ILE A 313 7.68 -2.98 6.76
CA ILE A 313 8.36 -2.25 5.69
C ILE A 313 7.82 -0.82 5.59
N LEU A 314 6.50 -0.63 5.56
CA LEU A 314 5.89 0.70 5.50
C LEU A 314 6.24 1.55 6.71
N ALA A 315 6.23 0.99 7.92
CA ALA A 315 6.65 1.71 9.13
C ALA A 315 8.12 2.13 9.06
N ALA A 316 8.99 1.34 8.40
CA ALA A 316 10.39 1.70 8.22
C ALA A 316 10.57 2.86 7.23
N GLU A 317 9.91 2.81 6.08
CA GLU A 317 10.03 3.81 5.01
C GLU A 317 9.32 5.12 5.36
N CYS A 318 8.16 5.08 6.00
CA CYS A 318 7.36 6.25 6.35
C CYS A 318 7.93 7.04 7.54
N ARG A 319 8.78 6.42 8.38
CA ARG A 319 9.44 7.07 9.53
C ARG A 319 10.31 8.25 9.11
N ALA A 320 10.90 8.17 7.92
CA ALA A 320 11.66 9.24 7.29
C ALA A 320 10.85 10.54 7.16
N VAL A 321 9.58 10.40 6.79
CA VAL A 321 8.64 11.51 6.54
C VAL A 321 7.89 11.94 7.80
N GLY A 322 8.12 11.29 8.94
CA GLY A 322 7.41 11.61 10.19
C GLY A 322 6.02 11.02 10.29
N ILE A 323 5.70 10.06 9.42
CA ILE A 323 4.48 9.26 9.48
C ILE A 323 4.75 8.00 10.30
N GLU A 324 3.83 7.71 11.22
CA GLU A 324 3.81 6.45 11.95
C GLU A 324 2.67 5.58 11.43
N VAL A 325 3.04 4.42 10.90
CA VAL A 325 2.11 3.39 10.44
C VAL A 325 1.93 2.38 11.57
N PHE A 326 0.69 2.15 11.99
CA PHE A 326 0.36 1.18 13.04
C PHE A 326 0.11 -0.21 12.46
N SER A 327 -0.65 -0.27 11.36
CA SER A 327 -0.93 -1.51 10.66
C SER A 327 -1.23 -1.23 9.19
N ALA A 328 -0.80 -2.15 8.34
CA ALA A 328 -1.13 -2.23 6.94
C ALA A 328 -1.56 -3.67 6.66
N ARG A 329 -2.81 -3.87 6.23
CA ARG A 329 -3.37 -5.20 5.99
C ARG A 329 -3.95 -5.31 4.59
N PRO A 330 -3.66 -6.38 3.83
CA PRO A 330 -4.38 -6.64 2.60
C PRO A 330 -5.82 -6.99 2.97
N THR A 331 -6.78 -6.18 2.53
CA THR A 331 -8.22 -6.46 2.73
C THR A 331 -8.73 -7.47 1.71
N ARG A 332 -8.12 -7.50 0.53
CA ARG A 332 -8.53 -8.33 -0.59
C ARG A 332 -7.33 -8.58 -1.49
N ILE A 333 -7.11 -9.84 -1.85
CA ILE A 333 -6.15 -10.29 -2.85
C ILE A 333 -6.95 -11.18 -3.78
N GLU A 334 -7.16 -10.73 -5.02
CA GLU A 334 -7.95 -11.44 -6.02
C GLU A 334 -7.11 -11.61 -7.28
N TYR A 335 -7.36 -12.68 -8.03
CA TYR A 335 -6.86 -12.77 -9.40
C TYR A 335 -7.40 -11.61 -10.24
N ALA A 336 -6.57 -11.08 -11.14
CA ALA A 336 -7.07 -10.19 -12.18
C ALA A 336 -8.22 -10.89 -12.94
N PRO A 337 -9.34 -10.21 -13.26
CA PRO A 337 -10.53 -10.84 -13.84
C PRO A 337 -10.25 -11.50 -15.19
N GLU A 338 -9.24 -11.02 -15.92
CA GLU A 338 -8.74 -11.61 -17.16
C GLU A 338 -8.21 -13.03 -16.91
N ILE A 339 -7.57 -13.27 -15.76
CA ILE A 339 -6.95 -14.54 -15.37
C ILE A 339 -7.86 -15.38 -14.47
N ALA A 340 -8.75 -14.75 -13.70
CA ALA A 340 -9.57 -15.39 -12.66
C ALA A 340 -10.43 -16.54 -13.22
N ALA A 341 -11.05 -16.36 -14.38
CA ALA A 341 -11.89 -17.38 -15.00
C ALA A 341 -11.07 -18.59 -15.51
N ALA A 342 -9.84 -18.36 -15.98
CA ALA A 342 -8.94 -19.43 -16.39
C ALA A 342 -8.41 -20.20 -15.17
N MET A 343 -7.99 -19.48 -14.13
CA MET A 343 -7.49 -20.09 -12.89
C MET A 343 -8.57 -20.86 -12.14
N ARG A 344 -9.80 -20.34 -12.07
CA ARG A 344 -10.93 -21.08 -11.47
C ARG A 344 -11.20 -22.40 -12.20
N ARG A 345 -11.17 -22.39 -13.54
CA ARG A 345 -11.32 -23.63 -14.33
C ARG A 345 -10.16 -24.60 -14.07
N ARG A 346 -8.92 -24.11 -14.03
CA ARG A 346 -7.74 -24.92 -13.69
C ARG A 346 -7.86 -25.51 -12.28
N GLN A 347 -8.34 -24.74 -11.32
CA GLN A 347 -8.53 -25.18 -9.94
C GLN A 347 -9.60 -26.26 -9.84
N ILE A 348 -10.74 -26.08 -10.51
CA ILE A 348 -11.81 -27.10 -10.56
C ILE A 348 -11.28 -28.39 -11.21
N ALA A 349 -10.56 -28.29 -12.32
CA ALA A 349 -9.98 -29.45 -12.99
C ALA A 349 -8.94 -30.18 -12.13
N ALA A 350 -8.09 -29.43 -11.40
CA ALA A 350 -7.11 -30.00 -10.48
C ALA A 350 -7.78 -30.70 -9.29
N ILE A 351 -8.83 -30.09 -8.71
CA ILE A 351 -9.61 -30.68 -7.63
C ILE A 351 -10.32 -31.95 -8.10
N ASP A 352 -10.91 -31.94 -9.30
CA ASP A 352 -11.58 -33.10 -9.91
C ASP A 352 -10.58 -34.23 -10.18
N ALA A 353 -9.39 -33.92 -10.71
CA ALA A 353 -8.32 -34.91 -10.88
C ALA A 353 -7.88 -35.51 -9.53
N GLN A 354 -7.59 -34.67 -8.53
CA GLN A 354 -7.22 -35.13 -7.18
C GLN A 354 -8.32 -36.00 -6.55
N HIS A 355 -9.58 -35.63 -6.76
CA HIS A 355 -10.71 -36.42 -6.30
C HIS A 355 -10.76 -37.79 -6.99
N ARG A 356 -10.58 -37.84 -8.31
CA ARG A 356 -10.53 -39.10 -9.07
C ARG A 356 -9.39 -40.00 -8.61
N ASP A 357 -8.20 -39.46 -8.43
CA ASP A 357 -7.04 -40.22 -7.98
C ASP A 357 -7.25 -40.79 -6.56
N SER A 358 -7.82 -39.97 -5.66
CA SER A 358 -8.21 -40.41 -4.31
C SER A 358 -9.27 -41.52 -4.34
N VAL A 359 -10.29 -41.39 -5.19
CA VAL A 359 -11.33 -42.40 -5.37
C VAL A 359 -10.73 -43.71 -5.92
N ILE A 360 -9.89 -43.63 -6.94
CA ILE A 360 -9.24 -44.80 -7.56
C ILE A 360 -8.35 -45.50 -6.53
N THR A 361 -7.52 -44.76 -5.81
CA THR A 361 -6.62 -45.31 -4.77
C THR A 361 -7.45 -46.04 -3.71
N SER A 362 -8.48 -45.40 -3.17
CA SER A 362 -9.34 -46.03 -2.17
C SER A 362 -10.10 -47.25 -2.69
N VAL A 363 -10.47 -47.29 -3.98
CA VAL A 363 -11.06 -48.48 -4.61
C VAL A 363 -10.03 -49.60 -4.72
N LEU A 364 -8.80 -49.31 -5.16
CA LEU A 364 -7.72 -50.30 -5.24
C LEU A 364 -7.37 -50.88 -3.87
N ASP A 365 -7.30 -50.05 -2.83
CA ASP A 365 -7.08 -50.50 -1.44
C ASP A 365 -8.19 -51.45 -0.97
N ALA A 366 -9.46 -51.13 -1.28
CA ALA A 366 -10.60 -51.97 -0.91
C ALA A 366 -10.61 -53.31 -1.66
N VAL A 367 -10.19 -53.31 -2.93
CA VAL A 367 -10.05 -54.52 -3.75
C VAL A 367 -8.92 -55.39 -3.19
N ASP A 368 -7.74 -54.82 -2.91
CA ASP A 368 -6.59 -55.53 -2.38
C ASP A 368 -6.91 -56.19 -1.01
N ASP A 369 -7.54 -55.45 -0.10
CA ASP A 369 -7.99 -55.95 1.20
C ASP A 369 -9.03 -57.09 1.05
N THR A 370 -9.97 -56.96 0.11
CA THR A 370 -10.98 -57.99 -0.14
C THR A 370 -10.38 -59.28 -0.71
N VAL A 371 -9.53 -59.18 -1.74
CA VAL A 371 -8.84 -60.33 -2.34
C VAL A 371 -7.95 -61.00 -1.28
N SER A 372 -7.16 -60.21 -0.53
CA SER A 372 -6.30 -60.71 0.54
C SER A 372 -7.07 -61.47 1.63
N ARG A 373 -8.26 -60.99 2.02
CA ARG A 373 -9.12 -61.68 2.99
C ARG A 373 -9.72 -62.98 2.44
N LEU A 374 -10.15 -63.00 1.18
CA LEU A 374 -10.72 -64.19 0.54
C LEU A 374 -9.68 -65.32 0.43
N THR A 375 -8.47 -65.00 0.00
CA THR A 375 -7.36 -65.96 -0.09
C THR A 375 -6.96 -66.49 1.30
N ARG A 376 -6.85 -65.61 2.31
CA ARG A 376 -6.46 -66.02 3.67
C ARG A 376 -7.46 -66.95 4.35
N ARG A 377 -8.75 -66.78 4.07
CA ARG A 377 -9.82 -67.63 4.61
C ARG A 377 -9.97 -68.97 3.87
N GLY A 378 -9.15 -69.23 2.83
CA GLY A 378 -9.22 -70.44 2.03
C GLY A 378 -10.51 -70.55 1.19
N LEU A 379 -11.24 -69.43 1.00
CA LEU A 379 -12.51 -69.42 0.29
C LEU A 379 -12.31 -69.50 -1.23
N VAL A 380 -11.13 -69.14 -1.73
CA VAL A 380 -10.81 -69.16 -3.16
C VAL A 380 -9.33 -69.55 -3.35
N ALA A 381 -9.07 -70.56 -4.19
CA ALA A 381 -7.73 -70.91 -4.66
C ALA A 381 -7.60 -70.41 -6.10
N LEU A 382 -6.95 -69.26 -6.27
CA LEU A 382 -6.88 -68.54 -7.55
C LEU A 382 -5.56 -68.85 -8.25
N ASP A 383 -5.62 -69.25 -9.51
CA ASP A 383 -4.47 -69.11 -10.41
C ASP A 383 -4.22 -67.63 -10.77
N ASP A 384 -3.09 -67.34 -11.43
CA ASP A 384 -2.73 -65.96 -11.81
C ASP A 384 -3.71 -65.31 -12.80
N TYR A 385 -4.47 -66.11 -13.55
CA TYR A 385 -5.45 -65.64 -14.52
C TYR A 385 -6.78 -65.31 -13.84
N GLU A 386 -7.28 -66.19 -12.99
CA GLU A 386 -8.49 -66.05 -12.17
C GLU A 386 -8.34 -64.89 -11.19
N ARG A 387 -7.15 -64.69 -10.60
CA ARG A 387 -6.87 -63.53 -9.74
C ARG A 387 -7.03 -62.22 -10.50
N LYS A 388 -6.50 -62.12 -11.72
CA LYS A 388 -6.62 -60.91 -12.56
C LYS A 388 -8.07 -60.63 -12.94
N ALA A 389 -8.83 -61.68 -13.26
CA ALA A 389 -10.26 -61.56 -13.54
C ALA A 389 -11.04 -61.05 -12.32
N LEU A 390 -10.83 -61.64 -11.14
CA LEU A 390 -11.48 -61.23 -9.89
C LEU A 390 -11.14 -59.80 -9.48
N VAL A 391 -9.86 -59.39 -9.58
CA VAL A 391 -9.43 -58.02 -9.28
C VAL A 391 -10.14 -57.03 -10.21
N LYS A 392 -10.15 -57.29 -11.52
CA LYS A 392 -10.84 -56.45 -12.50
C LYS A 392 -12.33 -56.32 -12.18
N ASP A 393 -13.01 -57.43 -11.90
CA ASP A 393 -14.45 -57.45 -11.63
C ASP A 393 -14.78 -56.73 -10.32
N LEU A 394 -13.96 -56.92 -9.27
CA LEU A 394 -14.11 -56.19 -8.00
C LEU A 394 -13.83 -54.70 -8.17
N THR A 395 -12.78 -54.28 -8.89
CA THR A 395 -12.50 -52.86 -9.15
C THR A 395 -13.67 -52.18 -9.85
N VAL A 396 -14.24 -52.83 -10.87
CA VAL A 396 -15.42 -52.31 -11.58
C VAL A 396 -16.65 -52.26 -10.65
N ALA A 397 -16.88 -53.30 -9.84
CA ALA A 397 -18.01 -53.34 -8.91
C ALA A 397 -17.90 -52.25 -7.82
N PHE A 398 -16.73 -52.08 -7.21
CA PHE A 398 -16.50 -51.05 -6.19
C PHE A 398 -16.54 -49.64 -6.79
N TYR A 399 -16.01 -49.42 -7.99
CA TYR A 399 -16.07 -48.12 -8.66
C TYR A 399 -17.52 -47.72 -9.02
N THR A 400 -18.28 -48.62 -9.63
CA THR A 400 -19.68 -48.36 -10.00
C THR A 400 -20.59 -48.19 -8.78
N ALA A 401 -20.38 -48.98 -7.72
CA ALA A 401 -21.10 -48.79 -6.45
C ALA A 401 -20.84 -47.42 -5.80
N ARG A 402 -19.63 -46.89 -5.92
CA ARG A 402 -19.24 -45.59 -5.34
C ARG A 402 -19.70 -44.40 -6.18
N GLY A 403 -19.66 -44.51 -7.51
CA GLY A 403 -20.17 -43.49 -8.42
C GLY A 403 -21.66 -43.18 -8.21
N ASN A 404 -22.46 -44.20 -7.86
CA ASN A 404 -23.89 -44.04 -7.59
C ASN A 404 -24.21 -43.43 -6.19
N ALA A 405 -23.23 -43.36 -5.28
CA ALA A 405 -23.42 -42.85 -3.92
C ALA A 405 -23.11 -41.34 -3.79
N VAL A 406 -22.43 -40.74 -4.76
CA VAL A 406 -21.98 -39.33 -4.72
C VAL A 406 -23.01 -38.35 -5.32
N ASP A 407 -23.99 -38.83 -6.10
CA ASP A 407 -25.13 -38.03 -6.59
C ASP A 407 -26.46 -38.41 -5.90
N PRO A 408 -26.80 -37.84 -4.73
CA PRO A 408 -28.16 -37.89 -4.21
C PRO A 408 -28.95 -36.57 -4.36
N HIS A 409 -28.50 -35.56 -5.12
CA HIS A 409 -29.26 -34.31 -5.33
C HIS A 409 -29.10 -33.64 -6.69
#